data_AF-A0A2V8ELI4-F1
#
_entry.id   AF-A0A2V8ELI4-F1
#
_cell.length_a   1.000
_cell.length_b   1.000
_cell.length_c   1.000
_cell.angle_alpha   90.00
_cell.angle_beta   90.00
_cell.angle_gamma   90.00
#
_symmetry.space_group_name_H-M   'P 1'
#
loop_
_entity.id
_entity.type
_entity.pdbx_description
1 polymer ?
#
loop_
_entity_poly.entity_id
_entity_poly.type
_entity_poly.pdbx_seq_one_letter_code
_entity_poly.pdbx_strand_id
1 'polypeptide(L)'
;MATRGARRTVGCALALLLCAGAAAADELRIDGEIKGVAIDDRSARSGGTLLVGDRRVVVPPGLLIEFPGAALTLNELFARAPGRCRDAGAAGLAVTDPCRRPPRDPAARAWSPADDKTPRTTLDPDPTDDPPATKARVVATIPPEDSEAGRKSRDPVATKIVLVRDERSLSGAVTFVSQTQGYLRVGGAYGIDAGGAIVRLNDPDARQSAQSGIGCGGEGNCSPDARFRLDANHYSVRFDGGYPACIPGGLGDACSASSRPVRGIADAARLIPIRAGDHVTALGAFEVIDGVRIFSAHTLVDHTSPVAPNEMN
;
A
#
# COMPACT_ATOMS: atom_id res chain seq x y z
N MET A 1 71.63 43.77 50.98
CA MET A 1 71.33 42.36 50.66
C MET A 1 69.82 42.16 50.85
N ALA A 2 69.14 41.70 49.80
CA ALA A 2 67.71 41.35 49.71
C ALA A 2 66.64 42.47 49.78
N THR A 3 66.06 42.81 48.61
CA THR A 3 64.66 43.26 48.50
C THR A 3 64.04 42.90 47.13
N ARG A 4 63.12 41.93 47.18
CA ARG A 4 61.84 41.77 46.46
C ARG A 4 61.78 42.02 44.93
N GLY A 5 61.80 40.92 44.18
CA GLY A 5 61.25 40.83 42.82
C GLY A 5 59.80 40.32 42.83
N ALA A 6 58.90 41.08 42.21
CA ALA A 6 57.48 40.74 42.06
C ALA A 6 57.28 39.62 41.02
N ARG A 7 56.55 38.56 41.37
CA ARG A 7 56.01 37.59 40.40
C ARG A 7 54.50 37.78 40.33
N ARG A 8 54.03 38.23 39.15
CA ARG A 8 52.62 38.27 38.77
C ARG A 8 52.14 36.84 38.53
N THR A 9 51.21 36.37 39.34
CA THR A 9 50.42 35.16 39.07
C THR A 9 49.32 35.52 38.08
N VAL A 10 49.44 34.99 36.86
CA VAL A 10 48.38 35.03 35.85
C VAL A 10 47.36 33.95 36.23
N GLY A 11 46.18 34.38 36.68
CA GLY A 11 45.04 33.50 36.92
C GLY A 11 44.48 33.00 35.59
N CYS A 12 44.63 31.71 35.32
CA CYS A 12 43.99 31.05 34.19
C CYS A 12 42.57 30.64 34.64
N ALA A 13 41.56 31.43 34.26
CA ALA A 13 40.16 31.07 34.44
C ALA A 13 39.79 29.99 33.41
N LEU A 14 39.67 28.75 33.86
CA LEU A 14 39.18 27.64 33.05
C LEU A 14 37.66 27.74 32.97
N ALA A 15 37.14 28.35 31.90
CA ALA A 15 35.74 28.31 31.57
C ALA A 15 35.38 26.89 31.09
N LEU A 16 34.69 26.10 31.92
CA LEU A 16 34.02 24.89 31.47
C LEU A 16 32.87 25.28 30.54
N LEU A 17 33.09 25.16 29.22
CA LEU A 17 32.01 25.06 28.26
C LEU A 17 31.33 23.70 28.46
N LEU A 18 30.17 23.70 29.13
CA LEU A 18 29.19 22.62 29.02
C LEU A 18 28.55 22.71 27.63
N CYS A 19 29.17 22.09 26.65
CA CYS A 19 28.46 21.71 25.42
C CYS A 19 27.42 20.66 25.82
N ALA A 20 26.17 21.09 26.00
CA ALA A 20 25.04 20.18 25.98
C ALA A 20 24.94 19.60 24.56
N GLY A 21 25.62 18.49 24.31
CA GLY A 21 25.37 17.68 23.14
C GLY A 21 23.93 17.20 23.23
N ALA A 22 23.06 17.67 22.33
CA ALA A 22 21.78 17.04 22.13
C ALA A 22 22.08 15.59 21.73
N ALA A 23 21.85 14.65 22.65
CA ALA A 23 21.93 13.24 22.34
C ALA A 23 20.95 12.99 21.19
N ALA A 24 21.46 12.58 20.03
CA ALA A 24 20.62 12.13 18.94
C ALA A 24 19.73 11.01 19.50
N ALA A 25 18.42 11.18 19.45
CA ALA A 25 17.49 10.12 19.84
C ALA A 25 17.85 8.89 19.01
N ASP A 26 18.07 7.76 19.69
CA ASP A 26 18.49 6.52 19.05
C ASP A 26 17.37 6.06 18.09
N GLU A 27 17.64 6.20 16.79
CA GLU A 27 16.67 5.92 15.73
C GLU A 27 16.71 4.42 15.42
N LEU A 28 15.59 3.76 15.64
CA LEU A 28 15.38 2.35 15.37
C LEU A 28 14.54 2.16 14.10
N ARG A 29 15.03 1.33 13.17
CA ARG A 29 14.26 0.87 12.01
C ARG A 29 13.75 -0.55 12.24
N ILE A 30 12.47 -0.78 11.97
CA ILE A 30 11.81 -2.08 12.16
C ILE A 30 11.06 -2.41 10.88
N ASP A 31 11.35 -3.57 10.31
CA ASP A 31 10.68 -4.10 9.13
C ASP A 31 10.11 -5.48 9.44
N GLY A 32 8.85 -5.73 9.08
CA GLY A 32 8.25 -7.03 9.31
C GLY A 32 6.75 -7.08 9.03
N GLU A 33 6.18 -8.27 9.13
CA GLU A 33 4.73 -8.47 9.02
C GLU A 33 4.01 -7.92 10.24
N ILE A 34 2.82 -7.36 10.05
CA ILE A 34 1.93 -7.01 11.15
C ILE A 34 1.34 -8.30 11.72
N LYS A 35 1.57 -8.54 13.01
CA LYS A 35 0.96 -9.62 13.79
C LYS A 35 -0.11 -9.14 14.77
N GLY A 36 -0.27 -7.82 14.91
CA GLY A 36 -1.31 -7.23 15.76
C GLY A 36 -1.41 -5.72 15.60
N VAL A 37 -2.63 -5.20 15.73
CA VAL A 37 -2.94 -3.77 15.77
C VAL A 37 -3.91 -3.52 16.91
N ALA A 38 -3.58 -2.59 17.80
CA ALA A 38 -4.45 -2.14 18.86
C ALA A 38 -4.58 -0.62 18.81
N ILE A 39 -5.77 -0.13 19.15
CA ILE A 39 -6.09 1.28 19.23
C ILE A 39 -6.59 1.60 20.64
N ASP A 40 -6.13 2.71 21.22
CA ASP A 40 -6.43 3.04 22.61
C ASP A 40 -7.89 3.49 22.79
N ASP A 41 -8.40 4.25 21.82
CA ASP A 41 -9.79 4.72 21.77
C ASP A 41 -10.27 4.90 20.31
N ARG A 42 -11.51 5.38 20.10
CA ARG A 42 -12.06 5.63 18.75
C ARG A 42 -12.00 7.10 18.33
N SER A 43 -11.18 7.91 18.99
CA SER A 43 -10.99 9.31 18.62
C SER A 43 -10.23 9.43 17.29
N ALA A 44 -10.47 10.52 16.55
CA ALA A 44 -9.87 10.71 15.23
C ALA A 44 -8.32 10.69 15.24
N ARG A 45 -7.71 11.12 16.34
CA ARG A 45 -6.25 11.16 16.54
C ARG A 45 -5.77 10.12 17.55
N SER A 46 -6.50 9.01 17.72
CA SER A 46 -6.12 7.99 18.71
C SER A 46 -4.69 7.49 18.51
N GLY A 47 -4.04 7.17 19.63
CA GLY A 47 -2.81 6.39 19.67
C GLY A 47 -3.10 4.89 19.73
N GLY A 48 -2.05 4.10 19.86
CA GLY A 48 -2.18 2.67 20.07
C GLY A 48 -0.87 1.93 19.87
N THR A 49 -0.94 0.68 19.44
CA THR A 49 0.25 -0.16 19.25
C THR A 49 0.17 -1.05 18.02
N LEU A 50 1.32 -1.26 17.39
CA LEU A 50 1.53 -2.27 16.36
C LEU A 50 2.45 -3.36 16.89
N LEU A 51 2.16 -4.61 16.55
CA LEU A 51 3.11 -5.71 16.69
C LEU A 51 3.68 -6.02 15.30
N VAL A 52 4.93 -5.64 15.07
CA VAL A 52 5.65 -5.81 13.80
C VAL A 52 6.71 -6.88 13.98
N GLY A 53 6.56 -8.02 13.32
CA GLY A 53 7.31 -9.22 13.65
C GLY A 53 7.04 -9.59 15.12
N ASP A 54 8.07 -9.57 15.95
CA ASP A 54 7.96 -9.81 17.39
C ASP A 54 8.15 -8.53 18.23
N ARG A 55 8.21 -7.36 17.58
CA ARG A 55 8.42 -6.07 18.24
C ARG A 55 7.12 -5.31 18.39
N ARG A 56 6.74 -5.01 19.64
CA ARG A 56 5.68 -4.06 19.96
C ARG A 56 6.20 -2.64 19.75
N VAL A 57 5.43 -1.81 19.06
CA VAL A 57 5.74 -0.42 18.72
C VAL A 57 4.56 0.45 19.14
N VAL A 58 4.83 1.57 19.80
CA VAL A 58 3.83 2.57 20.16
C VAL A 58 3.57 3.49 18.97
N VAL A 59 2.30 3.65 18.61
CA VAL A 59 1.83 4.62 17.62
C VAL A 59 1.32 5.84 18.38
N PRO A 60 2.00 7.00 18.28
CA PRO A 60 1.56 8.18 18.99
C PRO A 60 0.25 8.76 18.40
N PRO A 61 -0.57 9.45 19.22
CA PRO A 61 -1.78 10.10 18.78
C PRO A 61 -1.58 11.02 17.57
N GLY A 62 -2.37 10.80 16.52
CA GLY A 62 -2.37 11.64 15.32
C GLY A 62 -1.19 11.43 14.37
N LEU A 63 -0.37 10.40 14.56
CA LEU A 63 0.58 9.96 13.54
C LEU A 63 -0.17 9.50 12.29
N LEU A 64 0.25 10.01 11.12
CA LEU A 64 -0.23 9.53 9.83
C LEU A 64 0.61 8.33 9.40
N ILE A 65 -0.08 7.26 9.03
CA ILE A 65 0.47 6.01 8.54
C ILE A 65 0.37 6.04 7.02
N GLU A 66 1.51 5.92 6.36
CA GLU A 66 1.62 5.99 4.90
C GLU A 66 1.29 4.64 4.25
N PHE A 67 0.52 4.70 3.17
CA PHE A 67 0.17 3.62 2.24
C PHE A 67 0.52 4.05 0.82
N PRO A 68 0.51 3.16 -0.18
CA PRO A 68 0.88 3.53 -1.55
C PRO A 68 0.12 4.73 -2.14
N GLY A 69 -1.17 4.89 -1.83
CA GLY A 69 -2.01 6.01 -2.32
C GLY A 69 -2.86 6.69 -1.25
N ALA A 70 -2.45 6.59 0.02
CA ALA A 70 -3.14 7.22 1.13
C ALA A 70 -2.21 7.47 2.31
N ALA A 71 -2.58 8.44 3.15
CA ALA A 71 -2.06 8.59 4.49
C ALA A 71 -3.25 8.59 5.44
N LEU A 72 -3.24 7.71 6.44
CA LEU A 72 -4.39 7.44 7.30
C LEU A 72 -3.98 7.53 8.77
N THR A 73 -4.87 8.01 9.64
CA THR A 73 -4.65 7.87 11.08
C THR A 73 -4.87 6.42 11.54
N LEU A 74 -4.42 6.09 12.75
CA LEU A 74 -4.65 4.77 13.32
C LEU A 74 -6.14 4.41 13.39
N ASN A 75 -7.01 5.36 13.77
CA ASN A 75 -8.46 5.15 13.79
C ASN A 75 -9.04 4.88 12.39
N GLU A 76 -8.53 5.57 11.37
CA GLU A 76 -8.95 5.34 9.99
C GLU A 76 -8.56 3.94 9.49
N LEU A 77 -7.51 3.31 10.04
CA LEU A 77 -7.18 1.92 9.68
C LEU A 77 -8.33 0.97 10.02
N PHE A 78 -9.00 1.18 11.15
CA PHE A 78 -10.15 0.39 11.54
C PHE A 78 -11.40 0.83 10.78
N ALA A 79 -11.64 2.14 10.64
CA ALA A 79 -12.81 2.65 9.96
C ALA A 79 -12.87 2.29 8.47
N ARG A 80 -11.71 2.13 7.82
CA ARG A 80 -11.57 1.77 6.39
C ARG A 80 -11.15 0.31 6.16
N ALA A 81 -11.14 -0.52 7.20
CA ALA A 81 -10.88 -1.95 7.04
C ALA A 81 -11.94 -2.59 6.11
N PRO A 82 -11.68 -3.77 5.50
CA PRO A 82 -12.69 -4.56 4.82
C PRO A 82 -13.93 -4.79 5.70
N GLY A 83 -15.12 -4.94 5.11
CA GLY A 83 -16.42 -4.92 5.82
C GLY A 83 -16.46 -5.88 7.00
N ARG A 84 -16.18 -7.15 6.72
CA ARG A 84 -16.01 -8.23 7.71
C ARG A 84 -15.07 -7.89 8.87
N CYS A 85 -13.99 -7.15 8.60
CA CYS A 85 -13.04 -6.77 9.64
C CYS A 85 -13.56 -5.62 10.48
N ARG A 86 -14.27 -4.66 9.88
CA ARG A 86 -14.96 -3.60 10.62
C ARG A 86 -16.01 -4.18 11.56
N ASP A 87 -16.79 -5.14 11.07
CA ASP A 87 -17.84 -5.81 11.86
C ASP A 87 -17.26 -6.61 13.02
N ALA A 88 -16.07 -7.20 12.83
CA ALA A 88 -15.30 -7.86 13.88
C ALA A 88 -14.54 -6.88 14.81
N GLY A 89 -14.62 -5.57 14.57
CA GLY A 89 -13.86 -4.56 15.30
C GLY A 89 -12.35 -4.60 15.09
N ALA A 90 -11.87 -5.34 14.08
CA ALA A 90 -10.46 -5.57 13.78
C ALA A 90 -9.97 -4.66 12.64
N ALA A 91 -8.65 -4.44 12.59
CA ALA A 91 -8.04 -3.70 11.49
C ALA A 91 -7.97 -4.54 10.20
N GLY A 92 -7.95 -5.87 10.27
CA GLY A 92 -7.78 -6.72 9.08
C GLY A 92 -6.41 -6.56 8.42
N LEU A 93 -5.39 -6.20 9.19
CA LEU A 93 -4.01 -6.01 8.73
C LEU A 93 -3.08 -7.08 9.31
N ALA A 94 -3.39 -7.57 10.51
CA ALA A 94 -2.55 -8.55 11.16
C ALA A 94 -2.73 -9.91 10.51
N VAL A 95 -1.66 -10.67 10.28
CA VAL A 95 -1.76 -12.04 9.74
C VAL A 95 -2.64 -12.96 10.57
N THR A 96 -2.81 -12.63 11.85
CA THR A 96 -3.63 -13.31 12.84
C THR A 96 -5.10 -12.88 12.85
N ASP A 97 -5.48 -11.82 12.12
CA ASP A 97 -6.88 -11.35 12.05
C ASP A 97 -7.73 -12.39 11.30
N PRO A 98 -8.66 -13.11 11.97
CA PRO A 98 -9.44 -14.16 11.31
C PRO A 98 -10.36 -13.59 10.24
N CYS A 99 -10.78 -12.33 10.42
CA CYS A 99 -11.57 -11.59 9.45
C CYS A 99 -10.83 -11.37 8.14
N ARG A 100 -9.50 -11.53 8.03
CA ARG A 100 -8.80 -11.31 6.75
C ARG A 100 -9.21 -12.35 5.71
N ARG A 101 -9.51 -13.58 6.10
CA ARG A 101 -9.92 -14.63 5.16
C ARG A 101 -11.38 -14.40 4.76
N PRO A 102 -11.69 -14.20 3.47
CA PRO A 102 -13.07 -14.21 3.03
C PRO A 102 -13.69 -15.60 3.30
N PRO A 103 -14.98 -15.70 3.66
CA PRO A 103 -15.66 -16.98 3.74
C PRO A 103 -15.56 -17.69 2.39
N ARG A 104 -15.05 -18.91 2.38
CA ARG A 104 -15.01 -19.72 1.17
C ARG A 104 -16.37 -20.38 0.97
N ASP A 105 -16.95 -20.24 -0.21
CA ASP A 105 -18.04 -21.13 -0.63
C ASP A 105 -17.48 -22.57 -0.62
N PRO A 106 -18.02 -23.50 0.20
CA PRO A 106 -17.56 -24.87 0.22
C PRO A 106 -17.64 -25.56 -1.15
N ALA A 107 -18.55 -25.10 -2.03
CA ALA A 107 -18.69 -25.58 -3.39
C ALA A 107 -17.68 -24.95 -4.36
N ALA A 108 -17.04 -23.83 -4.01
CA ALA A 108 -16.00 -23.23 -4.83
C ALA A 108 -14.73 -24.08 -4.81
N ARG A 109 -14.32 -24.52 -6.00
CA ARG A 109 -13.05 -25.21 -6.22
C ARG A 109 -11.90 -24.33 -5.74
N ALA A 110 -10.96 -24.93 -5.00
CA ALA A 110 -9.75 -24.23 -4.58
C ALA A 110 -9.01 -23.76 -5.83
N TRP A 111 -8.46 -22.55 -5.80
CA TRP A 111 -7.50 -22.19 -6.83
C TRP A 111 -6.34 -23.20 -6.81
N SER A 112 -5.89 -23.63 -7.99
CA SER A 112 -4.75 -24.53 -8.13
C SER A 112 -3.71 -23.92 -9.07
N PRO A 113 -2.41 -24.04 -8.75
CA PRO A 113 -1.34 -23.66 -9.67
C PRO A 113 -1.44 -24.35 -11.04
N ALA A 114 -2.08 -25.52 -11.11
CA ALA A 114 -2.28 -26.24 -12.37
C ALA A 114 -3.30 -25.57 -13.31
N ASP A 115 -4.21 -24.76 -12.77
CA ASP A 115 -5.18 -23.99 -13.55
C ASP A 115 -4.61 -22.60 -13.95
N ASP A 116 -3.50 -22.17 -13.33
CA ASP A 116 -2.89 -20.86 -13.56
C ASP A 116 -1.80 -20.91 -14.63
N LYS A 117 -2.05 -20.21 -15.74
CA LYS A 117 -1.15 -20.14 -16.89
C LYS A 117 -0.30 -18.86 -16.90
N THR A 118 -0.29 -18.10 -15.82
CA THR A 118 0.68 -17.02 -15.62
C THR A 118 2.13 -17.52 -15.69
N PRO A 119 3.08 -16.72 -16.21
CA PRO A 119 4.50 -17.07 -16.19
C PRO A 119 5.01 -17.35 -14.76
N ARG A 120 5.59 -18.53 -14.51
CA ARG A 120 6.06 -19.03 -13.20
C ARG A 120 6.99 -18.08 -12.43
N THR A 121 7.79 -17.27 -13.13
CA THR A 121 8.77 -16.36 -12.52
C THR A 121 8.14 -15.23 -11.70
N THR A 122 6.83 -14.98 -11.85
CA THR A 122 6.07 -14.03 -11.03
C THR A 122 5.18 -14.72 -10.00
N LEU A 123 5.23 -16.06 -9.89
CA LEU A 123 4.29 -16.85 -9.08
C LEU A 123 4.78 -17.21 -7.70
N ASP A 124 6.03 -16.88 -7.35
CA ASP A 124 6.59 -17.23 -6.06
C ASP A 124 6.37 -16.12 -5.01
N PRO A 125 5.82 -16.46 -3.82
CA PRO A 125 5.34 -17.78 -3.41
C PRO A 125 3.98 -18.13 -4.02
N ASP A 126 3.70 -19.44 -4.13
CA ASP A 126 2.39 -19.96 -4.55
C ASP A 126 1.28 -19.24 -3.76
N PRO A 127 0.28 -18.67 -4.45
CA PRO A 127 -0.76 -17.91 -3.78
C PRO A 127 -1.61 -18.86 -2.95
N THR A 128 -1.95 -18.40 -1.76
CA THR A 128 -2.86 -19.11 -0.85
C THR A 128 -4.21 -18.40 -0.87
N ASP A 129 -5.25 -19.05 -0.34
CA ASP A 129 -6.54 -18.39 -0.07
C ASP A 129 -6.39 -17.26 0.99
N ASP A 130 -5.23 -17.17 1.66
CA ASP A 130 -4.95 -16.09 2.60
C ASP A 130 -4.57 -14.81 1.87
N PRO A 131 -5.14 -13.66 2.26
CA PRO A 131 -4.68 -12.39 1.71
C PRO A 131 -3.19 -12.18 2.02
N PRO A 132 -2.44 -11.58 1.08
CA PRO A 132 -1.02 -11.31 1.25
C PRO A 132 -0.77 -10.49 2.53
N ALA A 133 0.28 -10.85 3.26
CA ALA A 133 0.62 -10.23 4.53
C ALA A 133 0.82 -8.71 4.37
N THR A 134 0.33 -7.95 5.36
CA THR A 134 0.70 -6.54 5.48
C THR A 134 2.06 -6.45 6.15
N LYS A 135 3.00 -5.80 5.48
CA LYS A 135 4.34 -5.49 5.99
C LYS A 135 4.39 -4.04 6.43
N ALA A 136 4.97 -3.81 7.60
CA ALA A 136 5.25 -2.48 8.13
C ALA A 136 6.74 -2.19 8.01
N ARG A 137 7.06 -0.98 7.57
CA ARG A 137 8.38 -0.37 7.66
C ARG A 137 8.25 0.81 8.62
N VAL A 138 8.94 0.74 9.75
CA VAL A 138 8.77 1.68 10.86
C VAL A 138 10.10 2.35 11.15
N VAL A 139 10.07 3.68 11.26
CA VAL A 139 11.12 4.46 11.91
C VAL A 139 10.57 4.86 13.28
N ALA A 140 11.34 4.60 14.33
CA ALA A 140 10.93 4.84 15.70
C ALA A 140 12.10 5.37 16.54
N THR A 141 11.79 5.99 17.67
CA THR A 141 12.77 6.37 18.67
C THR A 141 12.57 5.54 19.94
N ILE A 142 13.66 5.18 20.59
CA ILE A 142 13.59 4.55 21.91
C ILE A 142 13.47 5.66 22.96
N PRO A 143 12.42 5.68 23.80
CA PRO A 143 12.33 6.66 24.88
C PRO A 143 13.53 6.56 25.83
N PRO A 144 14.12 7.71 26.26
CA PRO A 144 15.13 7.72 27.32
C PRO A 144 14.58 7.09 28.61
N GLU A 145 15.41 6.35 29.35
CA GLU A 145 14.99 5.62 30.57
C GLU A 145 14.35 6.52 31.63
N ASP A 146 14.81 7.76 31.73
CA ASP A 146 14.38 8.77 32.69
C ASP A 146 13.07 9.47 32.29
N SER A 147 12.67 9.39 31.01
CA SER A 147 11.41 9.95 30.52
C SER A 147 10.19 9.22 31.08
N GLU A 148 9.03 9.89 31.18
CA GLU A 148 7.78 9.26 31.64
C GLU A 148 7.40 8.06 30.76
N ALA A 149 7.62 8.18 29.44
CA ALA A 149 7.40 7.10 28.49
C ALA A 149 8.34 5.93 28.78
N GLY A 150 9.65 6.17 28.91
CA GLY A 150 10.65 5.14 29.25
C GLY A 150 10.40 4.45 30.59
N ARG A 151 9.84 5.18 31.56
CA ARG A 151 9.42 4.63 32.86
C ARG A 151 8.20 3.71 32.76
N LYS A 152 7.28 3.97 31.82
CA LYS A 152 6.09 3.15 31.59
C LYS A 152 6.39 1.93 30.70
N SER A 153 7.22 2.09 29.68
CA SER A 153 7.64 1.03 28.76
C SER A 153 8.91 1.41 28.01
N ARG A 154 9.72 0.42 27.61
CA ARG A 154 10.83 0.61 26.66
C ARG A 154 10.42 0.32 25.21
N ASP A 155 9.12 0.25 24.95
CA ASP A 155 8.61 0.10 23.59
C ASP A 155 9.01 1.31 22.74
N PRO A 156 9.54 1.09 21.52
CA PRO A 156 9.89 2.16 20.61
C PRO A 156 8.64 2.93 20.18
N VAL A 157 8.76 4.26 20.08
CA VAL A 157 7.68 5.16 19.66
C VAL A 157 7.88 5.51 18.19
N ALA A 158 6.92 5.16 17.35
CA ALA A 158 7.01 5.39 15.92
C ALA A 158 7.00 6.89 15.59
N THR A 159 7.91 7.30 14.72
CA THR A 159 7.95 8.63 14.10
C THR A 159 7.50 8.58 12.64
N LYS A 160 7.62 7.41 11.99
CA LYS A 160 7.08 7.13 10.66
C LYS A 160 6.68 5.66 10.55
N ILE A 161 5.55 5.41 9.90
CA ILE A 161 5.08 4.05 9.58
C ILE A 161 4.65 4.04 8.12
N VAL A 162 5.18 3.11 7.34
CA VAL A 162 4.74 2.81 5.98
C VAL A 162 4.22 1.39 5.94
N LEU A 163 2.99 1.20 5.48
CA LEU A 163 2.38 -0.11 5.31
C LEU A 163 2.25 -0.46 3.84
N VAL A 164 2.72 -1.66 3.48
CA VAL A 164 2.56 -2.25 2.16
C VAL A 164 1.96 -3.65 2.26
N ARG A 165 1.36 -4.12 1.18
CA ARG A 165 0.78 -5.45 1.08
C ARG A 165 1.63 -6.25 0.13
N ASP A 166 2.30 -7.28 0.66
CA ASP A 166 3.33 -8.09 0.00
C ASP A 166 3.76 -7.55 -1.38
N GLU A 167 4.59 -6.50 -1.37
CA GLU A 167 4.87 -5.67 -2.55
C GLU A 167 5.64 -6.48 -3.60
N ARG A 168 4.96 -6.83 -4.69
CA ARG A 168 5.46 -7.55 -5.85
C ARG A 168 5.43 -6.68 -7.08
N SER A 169 6.20 -7.10 -8.08
CA SER A 169 6.17 -6.54 -9.43
C SER A 169 5.69 -7.61 -10.42
N LEU A 170 4.75 -7.22 -11.28
CA LEU A 170 4.28 -8.00 -12.41
C LEU A 170 4.52 -7.18 -13.67
N SER A 171 5.30 -7.71 -14.60
CA SER A 171 5.63 -7.02 -15.85
C SER A 171 5.34 -7.91 -17.06
N GLY A 172 4.92 -7.30 -18.16
CA GLY A 172 4.70 -8.01 -19.42
C GLY A 172 3.73 -7.29 -20.36
N ALA A 173 3.47 -7.92 -21.50
CA ALA A 173 2.52 -7.41 -22.49
C ALA A 173 1.06 -7.56 -21.99
N VAL A 174 0.27 -6.51 -22.14
CA VAL A 174 -1.18 -6.54 -22.04
C VAL A 174 -1.71 -7.32 -23.24
N THR A 175 -2.40 -8.41 -22.96
CA THR A 175 -2.88 -9.37 -23.97
C THR A 175 -4.38 -9.31 -24.14
N PHE A 176 -5.09 -8.85 -23.11
CA PHE A 176 -6.52 -8.62 -23.14
C PHE A 176 -6.89 -7.47 -22.20
N VAL A 177 -7.93 -6.72 -22.58
CA VAL A 177 -8.48 -5.61 -21.82
C VAL A 177 -9.98 -5.86 -21.64
N SER A 178 -10.43 -6.07 -20.41
CA SER A 178 -11.85 -6.25 -20.12
C SER A 178 -12.53 -4.89 -20.00
N GLN A 179 -13.23 -4.48 -21.07
CA GLN A 179 -13.89 -3.19 -21.14
C GLN A 179 -15.13 -3.08 -20.22
N THR A 180 -15.76 -4.20 -19.90
CA THR A 180 -16.98 -4.24 -19.08
C THR A 180 -16.69 -4.45 -17.61
N GLN A 181 -15.62 -5.19 -17.28
CA GLN A 181 -15.28 -5.58 -15.91
C GLN A 181 -14.04 -4.85 -15.36
N GLY A 182 -13.26 -4.21 -16.22
CA GLY A 182 -12.16 -3.30 -15.85
C GLY A 182 -10.90 -3.97 -15.31
N TYR A 183 -10.52 -5.12 -15.88
CA TYR A 183 -9.23 -5.79 -15.61
C TYR A 183 -8.42 -5.96 -16.89
N LEU A 184 -7.12 -6.24 -16.74
CA LEU A 184 -6.21 -6.59 -17.82
C LEU A 184 -5.79 -8.06 -17.70
N ARG A 185 -5.42 -8.68 -18.82
CA ARG A 185 -4.54 -9.86 -18.79
C ARG A 185 -3.14 -9.49 -19.21
N VAL A 186 -2.16 -9.84 -18.40
CA VAL A 186 -0.73 -9.66 -18.70
C VAL A 186 -0.09 -11.01 -18.98
N GLY A 187 0.54 -11.16 -20.16
CA GLY A 187 1.20 -12.40 -20.57
C GLY A 187 0.26 -13.59 -20.85
N GLY A 188 -0.98 -13.32 -21.27
CA GLY A 188 -1.96 -14.31 -21.70
C GLY A 188 -2.01 -14.52 -23.21
N ALA A 189 -3.12 -15.06 -23.71
CA ALA A 189 -3.36 -15.17 -25.14
C ALA A 189 -3.88 -13.84 -25.71
N TYR A 190 -3.27 -13.36 -26.79
CA TYR A 190 -3.58 -12.05 -27.36
C TYR A 190 -5.03 -11.98 -27.89
N GLY A 191 -5.75 -10.91 -27.53
CA GLY A 191 -7.10 -10.60 -27.98
C GLY A 191 -8.21 -11.43 -27.32
N ILE A 192 -7.88 -12.40 -26.46
CA ILE A 192 -8.87 -13.27 -25.82
C ILE A 192 -8.69 -13.29 -24.30
N ASP A 193 -9.81 -13.45 -23.58
CA ASP A 193 -9.85 -13.52 -22.13
C ASP A 193 -9.35 -14.88 -21.59
N ALA A 194 -8.12 -15.28 -21.92
CA ALA A 194 -7.55 -16.57 -21.53
C ALA A 194 -6.06 -16.51 -21.19
N GLY A 195 -5.66 -17.23 -20.14
CA GLY A 195 -4.27 -17.31 -19.67
C GLY A 195 -3.73 -16.01 -19.08
N GLY A 196 -2.44 -16.00 -18.71
CA GLY A 196 -1.79 -14.82 -18.13
C GLY A 196 -2.37 -14.36 -16.79
N ALA A 197 -1.82 -13.28 -16.25
CA ALA A 197 -2.22 -12.73 -14.96
C ALA A 197 -3.41 -11.80 -15.13
N ILE A 198 -4.47 -12.01 -14.36
CA ILE A 198 -5.55 -11.04 -14.24
C ILE A 198 -5.07 -9.89 -13.35
N VAL A 199 -4.91 -8.70 -13.92
CA VAL A 199 -4.51 -7.50 -13.19
C VAL A 199 -5.72 -6.62 -12.97
N ARG A 200 -6.02 -6.32 -11.71
CA ARG A 200 -7.04 -5.35 -11.31
C ARG A 200 -6.38 -4.17 -10.63
N LEU A 201 -6.85 -2.96 -10.92
CA LEU A 201 -6.44 -1.80 -10.15
C LEU A 201 -7.14 -1.82 -8.80
N ASN A 202 -6.43 -1.57 -7.71
CA ASN A 202 -7.03 -1.35 -6.41
C ASN A 202 -7.54 0.10 -6.34
N ASP A 203 -8.68 0.31 -6.98
CA ASP A 203 -9.29 1.60 -7.26
C ASP A 203 -10.65 1.71 -6.54
N PRO A 204 -10.68 1.91 -5.20
CA PRO A 204 -11.90 1.90 -4.40
C PRO A 204 -12.87 3.04 -4.75
N ASP A 205 -12.38 4.06 -5.44
CA ASP A 205 -13.15 5.19 -5.94
C ASP A 205 -13.57 4.99 -7.42
N ALA A 206 -13.19 3.86 -8.03
CA ALA A 206 -13.44 3.45 -9.40
C ALA A 206 -13.17 4.56 -10.44
N ARG A 207 -12.02 5.24 -10.31
CA ARG A 207 -11.62 6.37 -11.16
C ARG A 207 -10.92 5.93 -12.44
N GLN A 208 -10.02 4.95 -12.34
CA GLN A 208 -9.14 4.52 -13.43
C GLN A 208 -9.52 3.14 -13.99
N SER A 209 -10.54 2.48 -13.44
CA SER A 209 -11.03 1.18 -13.90
C SER A 209 -12.52 0.98 -13.60
N ALA A 210 -13.19 0.17 -14.43
CA ALA A 210 -14.45 -0.42 -14.04
C ALA A 210 -14.18 -1.48 -12.97
N GLN A 211 -15.13 -1.68 -12.08
CA GLN A 211 -14.90 -2.44 -10.86
C GLN A 211 -16.03 -3.44 -10.67
N SER A 212 -16.06 -4.45 -11.54
CA SER A 212 -17.03 -5.55 -11.49
C SER A 212 -16.43 -6.88 -12.00
N GLY A 213 -17.19 -7.96 -11.89
CA GLY A 213 -16.91 -9.22 -12.59
C GLY A 213 -15.89 -10.14 -11.92
N ILE A 214 -15.02 -10.76 -12.72
CA ILE A 214 -14.10 -11.80 -12.26
C ILE A 214 -13.13 -11.27 -11.19
N GLY A 215 -12.91 -12.04 -10.12
CA GLY A 215 -12.06 -11.65 -9.00
C GLY A 215 -12.62 -10.49 -8.17
N CYS A 216 -13.93 -10.22 -8.31
CA CYS A 216 -14.67 -9.28 -7.49
C CYS A 216 -15.39 -10.06 -6.39
N GLY A 217 -14.92 -9.94 -5.15
CA GLY A 217 -15.57 -10.57 -4.01
C GLY A 217 -16.91 -9.91 -3.67
N GLY A 218 -17.64 -10.47 -2.70
CA GLY A 218 -18.95 -9.96 -2.27
C GLY A 218 -18.95 -8.60 -1.56
N GLU A 219 -17.78 -8.04 -1.22
CA GLU A 219 -17.66 -6.72 -0.57
C GLU A 219 -17.09 -5.67 -1.53
N GLY A 220 -17.86 -4.59 -1.77
CA GLY A 220 -17.35 -3.37 -2.40
C GLY A 220 -17.20 -3.43 -3.92
N ASN A 221 -16.29 -2.59 -4.45
CA ASN A 221 -16.03 -2.36 -5.87
C ASN A 221 -14.78 -3.12 -6.35
N CYS A 222 -14.68 -4.42 -6.03
CA CYS A 222 -13.55 -5.30 -6.38
C CYS A 222 -12.14 -4.84 -5.96
N SER A 223 -12.05 -3.77 -5.16
CA SER A 223 -10.86 -3.36 -4.43
C SER A 223 -10.78 -4.18 -3.13
N PRO A 224 -9.80 -5.09 -2.99
CA PRO A 224 -9.78 -6.00 -1.85
C PRO A 224 -9.59 -5.28 -0.50
N ASP A 225 -8.91 -4.13 -0.53
CA ASP A 225 -8.73 -3.25 0.63
C ASP A 225 -8.44 -1.81 0.18
N ALA A 226 -9.38 -0.91 0.46
CA ALA A 226 -9.31 0.49 0.05
C ALA A 226 -8.13 1.27 0.65
N ARG A 227 -7.45 0.74 1.67
CA ARG A 227 -6.28 1.39 2.28
C ARG A 227 -5.03 1.25 1.41
N PHE A 228 -4.91 0.15 0.67
CA PHE A 228 -3.80 -0.12 -0.26
C PHE A 228 -4.12 0.35 -1.68
N ARG A 229 -4.91 1.41 -1.80
CA ARG A 229 -5.39 1.93 -3.08
C ARG A 229 -4.30 2.55 -3.92
N LEU A 230 -4.59 2.68 -5.21
CA LEU A 230 -3.87 3.58 -6.10
C LEU A 230 -3.96 5.04 -5.63
N ASP A 231 -2.97 5.84 -6.04
CA ASP A 231 -3.00 7.29 -5.86
C ASP A 231 -3.58 7.94 -7.11
N ALA A 232 -4.87 8.31 -7.05
CA ALA A 232 -5.54 9.00 -8.15
C ALA A 232 -5.18 10.49 -8.27
N ASN A 233 -4.56 11.10 -7.25
CA ASN A 233 -4.19 12.52 -7.26
C ASN A 233 -2.79 12.73 -7.84
N HIS A 234 -1.89 11.78 -7.61
CA HIS A 234 -0.54 11.76 -8.19
C HIS A 234 -0.39 10.75 -9.34
N TYR A 235 -1.51 10.13 -9.75
CA TYR A 235 -1.64 9.17 -10.85
C TYR A 235 -0.59 8.04 -10.81
N SER A 236 -0.68 7.16 -9.82
CA SER A 236 0.15 5.95 -9.75
C SER A 236 -0.15 4.94 -10.87
N VAL A 237 -1.25 5.12 -11.60
CA VAL A 237 -1.56 4.41 -12.85
C VAL A 237 -1.39 5.38 -14.01
N ARG A 238 -0.34 5.17 -14.80
CA ARG A 238 0.14 6.14 -15.79
C ARG A 238 1.01 5.49 -16.87
N PHE A 239 1.27 6.23 -17.93
CA PHE A 239 2.35 5.96 -18.87
C PHE A 239 3.71 6.42 -18.29
N ASP A 240 4.81 5.89 -18.83
CA ASP A 240 6.18 6.26 -18.47
C ASP A 240 6.42 7.77 -18.61
N GLY A 241 5.82 8.38 -19.64
CA GLY A 241 5.84 9.83 -19.87
C GLY A 241 5.05 10.66 -18.86
N GLY A 242 4.42 10.04 -17.85
CA GLY A 242 3.67 10.71 -16.80
C GLY A 242 2.19 10.95 -17.10
N TYR A 243 1.73 10.62 -18.31
CA TYR A 243 0.31 10.75 -18.67
C TYR A 243 -0.54 9.79 -17.87
N PRO A 244 -1.61 10.24 -17.21
CA PRO A 244 -2.43 9.37 -16.40
C PRO A 244 -3.18 8.38 -17.29
N ALA A 245 -3.22 7.12 -16.87
CA ALA A 245 -3.74 6.03 -17.66
C ALA A 245 -5.04 5.47 -17.05
N CYS A 246 -5.74 4.64 -17.80
CA CYS A 246 -6.88 3.91 -17.28
C CYS A 246 -7.07 2.56 -17.98
N ILE A 247 -7.81 1.66 -17.35
CA ILE A 247 -8.41 0.52 -18.03
C ILE A 247 -9.70 1.01 -18.71
N PRO A 248 -9.83 0.92 -20.05
CA PRO A 248 -10.95 1.48 -20.77
C PRO A 248 -12.28 0.82 -20.42
N GLY A 249 -13.34 1.62 -20.53
CA GLY A 249 -14.72 1.16 -20.47
C GLY A 249 -15.23 0.64 -21.82
N GLY A 250 -16.52 0.31 -21.88
CA GLY A 250 -17.20 -0.08 -23.12
C GLY A 250 -17.52 1.09 -24.05
N LEU A 251 -17.72 0.78 -25.33
CA LEU A 251 -18.22 1.62 -26.44
C LEU A 251 -17.68 3.07 -26.47
N GLY A 252 -16.48 3.25 -27.04
CA GLY A 252 -15.97 4.55 -27.51
C GLY A 252 -15.57 5.55 -26.40
N ASP A 253 -15.68 5.17 -25.13
CA ASP A 253 -15.50 6.06 -24.00
C ASP A 253 -14.05 6.15 -23.50
N ALA A 254 -13.16 5.23 -23.89
CA ALA A 254 -11.74 5.10 -23.56
C ALA A 254 -11.34 5.21 -22.08
N CYS A 255 -11.84 6.17 -21.32
CA CYS A 255 -11.67 6.37 -19.89
C CYS A 255 -12.81 7.24 -19.30
N SER A 256 -13.99 7.31 -19.93
CA SER A 256 -15.01 8.30 -19.57
C SER A 256 -15.66 8.00 -18.23
N ALA A 257 -16.13 9.06 -17.59
CA ALA A 257 -16.83 8.97 -16.31
C ALA A 257 -18.14 8.15 -16.40
N SER A 258 -18.72 7.95 -17.59
CA SER A 258 -19.94 7.16 -17.78
C SER A 258 -19.73 5.66 -17.55
N SER A 259 -18.51 5.17 -17.75
CA SER A 259 -18.13 3.77 -17.47
C SER A 259 -17.59 3.57 -16.05
N ARG A 260 -17.68 4.59 -15.19
CA ARG A 260 -17.19 4.59 -13.82
C ARG A 260 -18.37 4.69 -12.83
N PRO A 261 -18.47 3.80 -11.82
CA PRO A 261 -19.56 3.83 -10.85
C PRO A 261 -19.57 5.10 -9.97
N VAL A 262 -18.46 5.84 -9.87
CA VAL A 262 -18.38 7.13 -9.16
C VAL A 262 -18.35 8.28 -10.17
N ARG A 263 -19.41 9.11 -10.18
CA ARG A 263 -19.43 10.39 -10.89
C ARG A 263 -18.52 11.38 -10.17
N GLY A 264 -17.46 11.87 -10.82
CA GLY A 264 -16.68 12.97 -10.23
C GLY A 264 -15.22 13.11 -10.65
N ILE A 265 -14.74 12.46 -11.71
CA ILE A 265 -13.42 12.83 -12.23
C ILE A 265 -13.58 14.14 -13.00
N ALA A 266 -13.15 15.26 -12.42
CA ALA A 266 -13.03 16.53 -13.14
C ALA A 266 -12.10 16.40 -14.38
N ASP A 267 -11.25 15.37 -14.38
CA ASP A 267 -10.17 15.10 -15.32
C ASP A 267 -10.34 13.77 -16.11
N ALA A 268 -11.53 13.16 -16.21
CA ALA A 268 -11.71 11.92 -17.02
C ALA A 268 -11.20 12.10 -18.48
N ALA A 269 -11.29 13.31 -19.00
CA ALA A 269 -10.77 13.70 -20.32
C ALA A 269 -9.23 13.69 -20.42
N ARG A 270 -8.50 13.55 -19.31
CA ARG A 270 -7.03 13.51 -19.27
C ARG A 270 -6.47 12.09 -19.26
N LEU A 271 -7.32 11.09 -18.99
CA LEU A 271 -6.89 9.70 -18.89
C LEU A 271 -6.74 9.09 -20.29
N ILE A 272 -5.64 8.37 -20.50
CA ILE A 272 -5.34 7.66 -21.76
C ILE A 272 -5.60 6.15 -21.57
N PRO A 273 -6.30 5.48 -22.51
CA PRO A 273 -6.61 4.06 -22.36
C PRO A 273 -5.37 3.18 -22.54
N ILE A 274 -5.18 2.23 -21.63
CA ILE A 274 -4.28 1.09 -21.81
C ILE A 274 -4.89 0.12 -22.83
N ARG A 275 -4.08 -0.39 -23.75
CA ARG A 275 -4.49 -1.20 -24.90
C ARG A 275 -3.86 -2.59 -24.88
N ALA A 276 -4.50 -3.53 -25.56
CA ALA A 276 -3.86 -4.81 -25.85
C ALA A 276 -2.66 -4.58 -26.79
N GLY A 277 -1.50 -5.10 -26.42
CA GLY A 277 -0.21 -4.86 -27.07
C GLY A 277 0.73 -3.99 -26.24
N ASP A 278 0.20 -3.20 -25.29
CA ASP A 278 1.02 -2.35 -24.44
C ASP A 278 1.89 -3.17 -23.48
N HIS A 279 3.03 -2.63 -23.06
CA HIS A 279 3.91 -3.30 -22.10
C HIS A 279 3.86 -2.59 -20.75
N VAL A 280 3.42 -3.28 -19.70
CA VAL A 280 3.18 -2.67 -18.39
C VAL A 280 4.06 -3.27 -17.31
N THR A 281 4.31 -2.50 -16.26
CA THR A 281 4.80 -2.97 -14.96
C THR A 281 3.83 -2.52 -13.87
N ALA A 282 3.26 -3.48 -13.15
CA ALA A 282 2.35 -3.24 -12.03
C ALA A 282 3.04 -3.56 -10.70
N LEU A 283 2.80 -2.74 -9.69
CA LEU A 283 3.17 -3.00 -8.29
C LEU A 283 1.91 -3.22 -7.45
N GLY A 284 1.97 -4.23 -6.59
CA GLY A 284 0.85 -4.67 -5.80
C GLY A 284 1.09 -6.06 -5.25
N ALA A 285 0.02 -6.83 -5.07
CA ALA A 285 0.13 -8.19 -4.56
C ALA A 285 -0.84 -9.14 -5.26
N PHE A 286 -0.51 -10.42 -5.26
CA PHE A 286 -1.45 -11.45 -5.65
C PHE A 286 -2.44 -11.72 -4.52
N GLU A 287 -3.71 -11.80 -4.89
CA GLU A 287 -4.80 -12.18 -3.99
C GLU A 287 -5.64 -13.27 -4.67
N VAL A 288 -6.19 -14.19 -3.89
CA VAL A 288 -7.18 -15.16 -4.37
C VAL A 288 -8.55 -14.72 -3.86
N ILE A 289 -9.44 -14.41 -4.78
CA ILE A 289 -10.80 -13.91 -4.49
C ILE A 289 -11.78 -14.79 -5.27
N ASP A 290 -12.71 -15.41 -4.55
CA ASP A 290 -13.69 -16.36 -5.10
C ASP A 290 -13.07 -17.44 -5.99
N GLY A 291 -11.92 -17.98 -5.56
CA GLY A 291 -11.18 -19.01 -6.29
C GLY A 291 -10.42 -18.51 -7.52
N VAL A 292 -10.40 -17.20 -7.76
CA VAL A 292 -9.67 -16.56 -8.86
C VAL A 292 -8.47 -15.81 -8.32
N ARG A 293 -7.28 -16.11 -8.85
CA ARG A 293 -6.07 -15.33 -8.58
C ARG A 293 -6.09 -14.04 -9.39
N ILE A 294 -5.96 -12.92 -8.70
CA ILE A 294 -5.77 -11.59 -9.30
C ILE A 294 -4.47 -10.98 -8.79
N PHE A 295 -3.88 -10.07 -9.57
CA PHE A 295 -2.88 -9.12 -9.12
C PHE A 295 -3.57 -7.79 -8.82
N SER A 296 -3.71 -7.47 -7.53
CA SER A 296 -4.31 -6.22 -7.05
C SER A 296 -3.26 -5.12 -7.04
N ALA A 297 -3.29 -4.26 -8.06
CA ALA A 297 -2.27 -3.26 -8.32
C ALA A 297 -2.64 -1.90 -7.71
N HIS A 298 -1.76 -1.33 -6.90
CA HIS A 298 -1.86 0.06 -6.48
C HIS A 298 -1.07 1.01 -7.41
N THR A 299 -0.14 0.47 -8.20
CA THR A 299 0.64 1.22 -9.19
C THR A 299 0.68 0.41 -10.47
N LEU A 300 0.56 1.09 -11.61
CA LEU A 300 0.78 0.50 -12.92
C LEU A 300 1.43 1.53 -13.83
N VAL A 301 2.56 1.17 -14.40
CA VAL A 301 3.27 1.99 -15.36
C VAL A 301 3.23 1.31 -16.72
N ASP A 302 2.71 2.01 -17.71
CA ASP A 302 2.72 1.60 -19.10
C ASP A 302 3.96 2.18 -19.79
N HIS A 303 4.78 1.29 -20.34
CA HIS A 303 6.06 1.60 -20.99
C HIS A 303 5.91 1.88 -22.48
N THR A 304 4.71 1.75 -23.04
CA THR A 304 4.43 2.09 -24.43
C THR A 304 4.24 3.60 -24.57
N SER A 305 4.67 4.18 -25.69
CA SER A 305 4.34 5.58 -25.98
C SER A 305 2.83 5.72 -26.23
N PRO A 306 2.12 6.66 -25.57
CA PRO A 306 0.70 6.84 -25.82
C PRO A 306 0.49 7.33 -27.26
N VAL A 307 -0.28 6.58 -28.06
CA VAL A 307 -0.71 7.04 -29.38
C VAL A 307 -1.80 8.09 -29.17
N ALA A 308 -1.58 9.31 -29.66
CA ALA A 308 -2.55 10.39 -29.56
C ALA A 308 -3.88 9.97 -30.22
N PRO A 309 -5.05 10.37 -29.69
CA PRO A 309 -6.36 10.04 -30.25
C PRO A 309 -6.53 10.39 -31.75
N ASN A 310 -5.70 11.29 -32.27
CA ASN A 310 -5.80 11.85 -33.63
C ASN A 310 -5.00 11.08 -34.69
N GLU A 311 -4.29 10.02 -34.35
CA GLU A 311 -3.52 9.21 -35.31
C GLU A 311 -4.27 7.94 -35.77
N MET A 312 -5.56 7.82 -35.46
CA MET A 312 -6.42 6.70 -35.88
C MET A 312 -7.25 7.09 -37.11
N ASN A 313 -6.59 7.33 -38.24
CA ASN A 313 -7.25 7.53 -39.53
C ASN A 313 -7.04 6.33 -40.44
#